data_AF-A0A9P7W564-F1
#
_entry.id   AF-A0A9P7W564-F1
#
_cell.length_a   1.000
_cell.length_b   1.000
_cell.length_c   1.000
_cell.angle_alpha   90.00
_cell.angle_beta   90.00
_cell.angle_gamma   90.00
#
_symmetry.space_group_name_H-M   'P 1'
#
loop_
_entity.id
_entity.type
_entity.pdbx_description
1 polymer ?
#
loop_
_entity_poly.entity_id
_entity_poly.type
_entity_poly.pdbx_seq_one_letter_code
_entity_poly.pdbx_strand_id
1 'polypeptide(L)'
;MTVLTTPPLFPSILPIAWGMSEARETAAVEISQDRNDRDFNAMCWAVELLPVDSELEPFIEVIPNVVACSDLSAKLLLYRLLKHDAVTIRLGYRIQRLLVTCTQGELTPATMQKRAITCLSAIWSLTTMSLPASDVTTSTVYRSRETLRFDEQTLKYISLVHDGIPNVSDYSVSVSPLCQGAYSICGFIVTRKWCHREVGRDTDKAHHHSDLVLKRLHQQLGELEEHLSYSHGKFALPYVTMETVRRHLEELVDAAASTADVGIAECLVELGSKSIHRFWHALNQAGFSLTTEFVAYLLKNPSLPYGASNTLQRLFLSIDSDIPLSLESQTLFVEQLDDTLEPHLQPTGSRLPESITNILQGIVPAITDASCKLKAMRTLHLYRKRFPSNDAAFKALALLQEDLPHPAYSSSPPLDLFDSHVYANTKLDKTVARTRSSGELRDTADFDTVFRGPSITRLPLLKIKAMTRAMNILVLIHFSALLH
;
A
#
# COMPACT_ATOMS: atom_id res chain seq x y z
N MET A 1 0.05 -65.78 22.84
CA MET A 1 -0.51 -64.61 23.54
C MET A 1 0.51 -63.51 23.46
N THR A 2 0.35 -62.61 22.49
CA THR A 2 1.28 -61.50 22.22
C THR A 2 0.53 -60.23 22.59
N VAL A 3 0.91 -59.60 23.69
CA VAL A 3 0.28 -58.38 24.18
C VAL A 3 0.82 -57.21 23.36
N LEU A 4 0.01 -56.69 22.44
CA LEU A 4 0.27 -55.45 21.72
C LEU A 4 -0.05 -54.28 22.66
N THR A 5 0.99 -53.65 23.20
CA THR A 5 0.90 -52.38 23.92
C THR A 5 0.87 -51.22 22.93
N THR A 6 -0.31 -50.69 22.66
CA THR A 6 -0.50 -49.42 21.94
C THR A 6 -0.07 -48.26 22.86
N PRO A 7 0.88 -47.40 22.43
CA PRO A 7 1.26 -46.23 23.23
C PRO A 7 0.12 -45.21 23.23
N PRO A 8 -0.13 -44.53 24.37
CA PRO A 8 -1.19 -43.52 24.45
C PRO A 8 -0.83 -42.30 23.60
N LEU A 9 -1.68 -41.99 22.62
CA LEU A 9 -1.70 -40.75 21.85
C LEU A 9 -2.22 -39.60 22.73
N PHE A 10 -1.46 -39.20 23.75
CA PHE A 10 -1.62 -37.86 24.33
C PHE A 10 -0.49 -37.00 23.77
N PRO A 11 -0.79 -35.93 23.01
CA PRO A 11 0.24 -34.98 22.60
C PRO A 11 0.87 -34.46 23.89
N SER A 12 2.17 -34.70 24.04
CA SER A 12 2.96 -34.20 25.16
C SER A 12 2.86 -32.68 25.15
N ILE A 13 2.04 -32.12 26.04
CA ILE A 13 1.99 -30.69 26.33
C ILE A 13 3.34 -30.38 26.97
N LEU A 14 4.32 -30.00 26.13
CA LEU A 14 5.57 -29.44 26.61
C LEU A 14 5.21 -28.17 27.38
N PRO A 15 5.50 -28.06 28.69
CA PRO A 15 5.25 -26.85 29.43
C PRO A 15 6.04 -25.74 28.77
N ILE A 16 5.34 -24.80 28.14
CA ILE A 16 5.92 -23.59 27.58
C ILE A 16 6.43 -22.79 28.79
N ALA A 17 7.72 -22.93 29.07
CA ALA A 17 8.42 -22.19 30.12
C ALA A 17 8.69 -20.76 29.64
N TRP A 18 7.62 -20.01 29.34
CA TRP A 18 7.70 -18.57 29.16
C TRP A 18 7.50 -17.89 30.50
N GLY A 19 8.27 -16.84 30.76
CA GLY A 19 8.01 -15.98 31.91
C GLY A 19 6.61 -15.37 31.76
N MET A 20 5.88 -15.22 32.88
CA MET A 20 4.54 -14.61 32.88
C MET A 20 4.49 -13.23 32.20
N SER A 21 5.59 -12.48 32.19
CA SER A 21 5.71 -11.20 31.47
C SER A 21 5.71 -11.39 29.96
N GLU A 22 6.48 -12.35 29.45
CA GLU A 22 6.60 -12.65 28.02
C GLU A 22 5.31 -13.28 27.47
N ALA A 23 4.64 -14.11 28.26
CA ALA A 23 3.32 -14.64 27.92
C ALA A 23 2.27 -13.51 27.84
N ARG A 24 2.31 -12.53 28.75
CA ARG A 24 1.40 -11.36 28.72
C ARG A 24 1.70 -10.42 27.56
N GLU A 25 2.98 -10.18 27.27
CA GLU A 25 3.40 -9.39 26.13
C GLU A 25 2.97 -10.07 24.84
N THR A 26 3.25 -11.37 24.68
CA THR A 26 2.82 -12.15 23.52
C THR A 26 1.30 -12.13 23.37
N ALA A 27 0.52 -12.34 24.44
CA ALA A 27 -0.93 -12.22 24.41
C ALA A 27 -1.44 -10.79 24.12
N ALA A 28 -0.60 -9.76 24.31
CA ALA A 28 -0.92 -8.38 23.96
C ALA A 28 -0.60 -8.07 22.48
N VAL A 29 0.50 -8.61 21.92
CA VAL A 29 0.93 -8.33 20.53
C VAL A 29 0.48 -9.36 19.49
N GLU A 30 0.22 -10.61 19.88
CA GLU A 30 -0.21 -11.66 18.95
C GLU A 30 -1.58 -11.34 18.37
N ILE A 31 -1.71 -11.41 17.05
CA ILE A 31 -2.96 -11.15 16.34
C ILE A 31 -3.84 -12.39 16.48
N SER A 32 -4.70 -12.40 17.49
CA SER A 32 -5.67 -13.47 17.76
C SER A 32 -7.10 -12.94 17.79
N GLN A 33 -8.08 -13.85 17.68
CA GLN A 33 -9.49 -13.48 17.80
C GLN A 33 -9.80 -12.89 19.19
N ASP A 34 -9.23 -13.47 20.26
CA ASP A 34 -9.39 -12.99 21.63
C ASP A 34 -8.85 -11.56 21.80
N ARG A 35 -7.70 -11.26 21.20
CA ARG A 35 -7.18 -9.89 21.15
C ARG A 35 -8.15 -8.97 20.43
N ASN A 36 -8.65 -9.36 19.26
CA ASN A 36 -9.59 -8.54 18.48
C ASN A 36 -10.87 -8.23 19.27
N ASP A 37 -11.39 -9.20 20.03
CA ASP A 37 -12.58 -9.01 20.88
C ASP A 37 -12.29 -8.14 22.11
N ARG A 38 -11.13 -8.32 22.76
CA ARG A 38 -10.68 -7.45 23.85
C ARG A 38 -10.51 -6.01 23.38
N ASP A 39 -9.78 -5.80 22.29
CA ASP A 39 -9.49 -4.47 21.75
C ASP A 39 -10.79 -3.79 21.26
N PHE A 40 -11.73 -4.56 20.69
CA PHE A 40 -13.06 -4.07 20.34
C PHE A 40 -13.86 -3.64 21.57
N ASN A 41 -13.93 -4.46 22.62
CA ASN A 41 -14.66 -4.13 23.86
C ASN A 41 -14.07 -2.91 24.56
N ALA A 42 -12.73 -2.82 24.62
CA ALA A 42 -12.03 -1.66 25.16
C ALA A 42 -12.38 -0.39 24.35
N MET A 43 -12.47 -0.51 23.02
CA MET A 43 -12.83 0.63 22.18
C MET A 43 -14.32 1.00 22.30
N CYS A 44 -15.22 0.04 22.43
CA CYS A 44 -16.64 0.30 22.72
C CYS A 44 -16.78 1.12 24.00
N TRP A 45 -16.10 0.70 25.08
CA TRP A 45 -16.06 1.44 26.34
C TRP A 45 -15.49 2.85 26.18
N ALA A 46 -14.38 3.00 25.45
CA ALA A 46 -13.77 4.31 25.22
C ALA A 46 -14.70 5.25 24.43
N VAL A 47 -15.31 4.78 23.34
CA VAL A 47 -16.19 5.58 22.49
C VAL A 47 -17.48 5.97 23.24
N GLU A 48 -18.02 5.06 24.06
CA GLU A 48 -19.19 5.32 24.90
C GLU A 48 -18.94 6.46 25.90
N LEU A 49 -17.71 6.58 26.41
CA LEU A 49 -17.30 7.63 27.34
C LEU A 49 -17.01 8.99 26.71
N LEU A 50 -17.22 9.16 25.40
CA LEU A 50 -17.09 10.44 24.71
C LEU A 50 -18.47 11.03 24.40
N PRO A 51 -19.32 11.42 25.36
CA PRO A 51 -20.69 11.84 25.08
C PRO A 51 -20.77 13.15 24.31
N VAL A 52 -19.74 14.00 24.40
CA VAL A 52 -19.72 15.32 23.76
C VAL A 52 -19.12 15.23 22.36
N ASP A 53 -19.77 15.87 21.40
CA ASP A 53 -19.37 15.88 19.98
C ASP A 53 -17.93 16.42 19.79
N SER A 54 -17.47 17.37 20.62
CA SER A 54 -16.09 17.87 20.61
C SER A 54 -15.06 16.88 21.15
N GLU A 55 -15.46 15.93 22.01
CA GLU A 55 -14.57 14.88 22.53
C GLU A 55 -14.44 13.72 21.55
N LEU A 56 -15.49 13.48 20.75
CA LEU A 56 -15.45 12.48 19.66
C LEU A 56 -14.60 12.95 18.48
N GLU A 57 -14.56 14.25 18.19
CA GLU A 57 -13.89 14.80 17.00
C GLU A 57 -12.40 14.38 16.88
N PRO A 58 -11.56 14.44 17.95
CA PRO A 58 -10.19 13.92 17.90
C PRO A 58 -10.10 12.43 17.60
N PHE A 59 -11.06 11.62 18.06
CA PHE A 59 -11.11 10.20 17.74
C PHE A 59 -11.36 9.98 16.24
N ILE A 60 -12.29 10.75 15.66
CA ILE A 60 -12.61 10.69 14.22
C ILE A 60 -11.44 11.19 13.37
N GLU A 61 -10.70 12.20 13.82
CA GLU A 61 -9.53 12.77 13.14
C GLU A 61 -8.43 11.72 12.86
N VAL A 62 -8.35 10.68 13.69
CA VAL A 62 -7.34 9.60 13.56
C VAL A 62 -7.79 8.48 12.61
N ILE A 63 -9.09 8.37 12.31
CA ILE A 63 -9.66 7.28 11.49
C ILE A 63 -8.99 7.14 10.13
N PRO A 64 -8.78 8.21 9.33
CA PRO A 64 -8.13 8.08 8.02
C PRO A 64 -6.76 7.43 8.09
N ASN A 65 -5.96 7.77 9.10
CA ASN A 65 -4.63 7.19 9.31
C ASN A 65 -4.72 5.71 9.66
N VAL A 66 -5.65 5.33 10.55
CA VAL A 66 -5.87 3.92 10.92
C VAL A 66 -6.37 3.09 9.75
N VAL A 67 -7.26 3.63 8.92
CA VAL A 67 -7.72 2.96 7.70
C VAL A 67 -6.59 2.84 6.68
N ALA A 68 -5.70 3.83 6.58
CA ALA A 68 -4.52 3.74 5.72
C ALA A 68 -3.50 2.71 6.23
N CYS A 69 -3.53 2.37 7.52
CA CYS A 69 -2.70 1.30 8.07
C CYS A 69 -3.07 -0.09 7.49
N SER A 70 -2.07 -0.95 7.38
CA SER A 70 -2.22 -2.35 6.94
C SER A 70 -2.66 -3.28 8.07
N ASP A 71 -2.86 -2.77 9.28
CA ASP A 71 -3.35 -3.57 10.39
C ASP A 71 -4.82 -3.92 10.15
N LEU A 72 -5.04 -5.16 9.71
CA LEU A 72 -6.36 -5.71 9.49
C LEU A 72 -7.21 -5.69 10.77
N SER A 73 -6.58 -5.89 11.92
CA SER A 73 -7.24 -5.91 13.24
C SER A 73 -7.89 -4.55 13.52
N ALA A 74 -7.15 -3.47 13.27
CA ALA A 74 -7.65 -2.11 13.44
C ALA A 74 -8.79 -1.78 12.46
N LYS A 75 -8.68 -2.23 11.21
CA LYS A 75 -9.77 -2.09 10.22
C LYS A 75 -11.02 -2.87 10.60
N LEU A 76 -10.86 -4.11 11.07
CA LEU A 76 -11.97 -4.93 11.56
C LEU A 76 -12.65 -4.28 12.77
N LEU A 77 -11.86 -3.73 13.70
CA LEU A 77 -12.36 -2.97 14.83
C LEU A 77 -13.19 -1.76 14.39
N LEU A 78 -12.68 -0.93 13.47
CA LEU A 78 -13.42 0.21 12.92
C LEU A 78 -14.71 -0.23 12.19
N TYR A 79 -14.66 -1.33 11.45
CA TYR A 79 -15.85 -1.89 10.79
C TYR A 79 -16.92 -2.33 11.79
N ARG A 80 -16.53 -3.00 12.87
CA ARG A 80 -17.47 -3.42 13.91
C ARG A 80 -18.10 -2.21 14.62
N LEU A 81 -17.31 -1.18 14.92
CA LEU A 81 -17.81 0.06 15.52
C LEU A 81 -18.76 0.82 14.60
N LEU A 82 -18.52 0.78 13.28
CA LEU A 82 -19.38 1.42 12.29
C LEU A 82 -20.82 0.87 12.30
N LYS A 83 -20.94 -0.44 12.54
CA LYS A 83 -22.20 -1.20 12.53
C LYS A 83 -22.68 -1.62 13.92
N HIS A 84 -22.13 -1.03 14.98
CA HIS A 84 -22.51 -1.36 16.35
C HIS A 84 -23.99 -1.07 16.62
N ASP A 85 -24.68 -1.91 17.40
CA ASP A 85 -26.12 -1.76 17.65
C ASP A 85 -26.44 -0.53 18.53
N ALA A 86 -25.64 -0.32 19.59
CA ALA A 86 -25.78 0.84 20.47
C ALA A 86 -25.42 2.15 19.76
N VAL A 87 -26.38 3.09 19.70
CA VAL A 87 -26.25 4.39 19.02
C VAL A 87 -25.12 5.26 19.61
N THR A 88 -24.84 5.12 20.90
CA THR A 88 -23.75 5.80 21.62
C THR A 88 -22.35 5.34 21.17
N ILE A 89 -22.24 4.15 20.59
CA ILE A 89 -20.99 3.56 20.10
C ILE A 89 -20.92 3.60 18.57
N ARG A 90 -22.07 3.48 17.89
CA ARG A 90 -22.19 3.35 16.43
C ARG A 90 -21.55 4.52 15.67
N LEU A 91 -20.34 4.34 15.16
CA LEU A 91 -19.58 5.41 14.51
C LEU A 91 -20.29 5.97 13.28
N GLY A 92 -21.00 5.13 12.51
CA GLY A 92 -21.69 5.59 11.30
C GLY A 92 -22.70 6.70 11.60
N TYR A 93 -23.48 6.52 12.66
CA TYR A 93 -24.44 7.51 13.13
C TYR A 93 -23.76 8.72 13.79
N ARG A 94 -22.72 8.49 14.59
CA ARG A 94 -22.08 9.57 15.34
C ARG A 94 -21.28 10.52 14.45
N ILE A 95 -20.61 10.01 13.41
CA ILE A 95 -19.92 10.83 12.41
C ILE A 95 -20.93 11.67 11.62
N GLN A 96 -22.05 11.09 11.20
CA GLN A 96 -23.13 11.83 10.54
C GLN A 96 -23.68 12.96 11.43
N ARG A 97 -23.99 12.64 12.69
CA ARG A 97 -24.47 13.65 13.65
C ARG A 97 -23.46 14.77 13.83
N LEU A 98 -22.18 14.45 13.96
CA LEU A 98 -21.11 15.46 14.07
C LEU A 98 -21.06 16.35 12.81
N LEU A 99 -21.18 15.76 11.62
CA LEU A 99 -21.24 16.50 10.36
C LEU A 99 -22.43 17.47 10.30
N VAL A 100 -23.61 17.07 10.82
CA VAL A 100 -24.80 17.95 10.87
C VAL A 100 -24.56 19.19 11.71
N THR A 101 -23.83 19.07 12.83
CA THR A 101 -23.54 20.23 13.70
C THR A 101 -22.81 21.37 12.97
N CYS A 102 -22.11 21.06 11.87
CA CYS A 102 -21.48 22.07 11.03
C CYS A 102 -22.50 23.03 10.39
N THR A 103 -23.75 22.63 10.22
CA THR A 103 -24.78 23.43 9.54
C THR A 103 -25.74 24.15 10.50
N GLN A 104 -25.60 23.93 11.81
CA GLN A 104 -26.53 24.46 12.82
C GLN A 104 -26.25 25.90 13.26
N GLY A 105 -25.13 26.48 12.82
CA GLY A 105 -24.77 27.88 13.13
C GLY A 105 -24.20 28.12 14.54
N GLU A 106 -23.99 27.06 15.34
CA GLU A 106 -23.46 27.15 16.71
C GLU A 106 -21.92 27.23 16.76
N LEU A 107 -21.25 26.89 15.66
CA LEU A 107 -19.79 26.81 15.58
C LEU A 107 -19.21 28.05 14.90
N THR A 108 -17.99 28.43 15.32
CA THR A 108 -17.21 29.42 14.55
C THR A 108 -16.89 28.88 13.15
N PRO A 109 -16.75 29.73 12.11
CA PRO A 109 -16.45 29.27 10.75
C PRO A 109 -15.21 28.37 10.66
N ALA A 110 -14.17 28.66 11.44
CA ALA A 110 -12.94 27.86 11.45
C ALA A 110 -13.16 26.46 12.07
N THR A 111 -13.87 26.39 13.20
CA THR A 111 -14.23 25.12 13.85
C THR A 111 -15.14 24.28 12.96
N MET A 112 -16.12 24.93 12.32
CA MET A 112 -17.05 24.34 11.38
C MET A 112 -16.33 23.71 10.19
N GLN A 113 -15.39 24.44 9.58
CA GLN A 113 -14.57 23.94 8.48
C GLN A 113 -13.69 22.76 8.92
N LYS A 114 -12.98 22.87 10.07
CA LYS A 114 -12.15 21.77 10.59
C LYS A 114 -12.99 20.50 10.77
N ARG A 115 -14.12 20.61 11.48
CA ARG A 115 -15.01 19.49 11.76
C ARG A 115 -15.56 18.85 10.48
N ALA A 116 -15.97 19.66 9.51
CA ALA A 116 -16.46 19.18 8.22
C ALA A 116 -15.38 18.38 7.49
N ILE A 117 -14.15 18.89 7.41
CA ILE A 117 -13.02 18.17 6.78
C ILE A 117 -12.73 16.86 7.52
N THR A 118 -12.69 16.89 8.86
CA THR A 118 -12.48 15.69 9.70
C THR A 118 -13.54 14.62 9.43
N CYS A 119 -14.82 15.00 9.42
CA CYS A 119 -15.92 14.07 9.17
C CYS A 119 -15.90 13.53 7.75
N LEU A 120 -15.75 14.40 6.74
CA LEU A 120 -15.72 14.00 5.33
C LEU A 120 -14.53 13.07 5.03
N SER A 121 -13.36 13.37 5.58
CA SER A 121 -12.17 12.51 5.45
C SER A 121 -12.40 11.13 6.10
N ALA A 122 -12.99 11.09 7.29
CA ALA A 122 -13.33 9.83 7.95
C ALA A 122 -14.38 9.03 7.18
N ILE A 123 -15.44 9.66 6.65
CA ILE A 123 -16.45 9.02 5.81
C ILE A 123 -15.80 8.44 4.56
N TRP A 124 -14.94 9.23 3.89
CA TRP A 124 -14.18 8.79 2.72
C TRP A 124 -13.41 7.50 3.06
N SER A 125 -12.57 7.56 4.11
CA SER A 125 -11.69 6.45 4.48
C SER A 125 -12.49 5.22 4.88
N LEU A 126 -13.51 5.38 5.73
CA LEU A 126 -14.36 4.28 6.12
C LEU A 126 -15.11 3.68 4.94
N THR A 127 -15.45 4.45 3.91
CA THR A 127 -16.11 3.92 2.70
C THR A 127 -15.13 3.17 1.79
N THR A 128 -13.90 3.66 1.66
CA THR A 128 -12.85 3.04 0.82
C THR A 128 -12.09 1.91 1.52
N MET A 129 -12.26 1.75 2.84
CA MET A 129 -11.61 0.73 3.64
C MET A 129 -11.87 -0.67 3.09
N SER A 130 -10.85 -1.26 2.47
CA SER A 130 -10.85 -2.65 2.05
C SER A 130 -10.65 -3.58 3.24
N LEU A 131 -11.53 -4.57 3.35
CA LEU A 131 -11.32 -5.75 4.18
C LEU A 131 -11.12 -6.94 3.23
N PRO A 132 -10.12 -7.81 3.45
CA PRO A 132 -9.99 -9.04 2.69
C PRO A 132 -11.28 -9.84 2.83
N ALA A 133 -11.78 -10.36 1.71
CA ALA A 133 -12.85 -11.35 1.75
C ALA A 133 -12.30 -12.55 2.55
N SER A 134 -12.92 -12.85 3.69
CA SER A 134 -12.57 -14.04 4.47
C SER A 134 -12.97 -15.27 3.64
N ASP A 135 -11.97 -16.01 3.16
CA ASP A 135 -12.16 -17.25 2.37
C ASP A 135 -12.68 -18.44 3.20
N VAL A 136 -13.04 -18.25 4.47
CA VAL A 136 -13.39 -19.36 5.35
C VAL A 136 -14.89 -19.61 5.31
N THR A 137 -15.24 -20.83 4.89
CA THR A 137 -16.55 -21.49 4.78
C THR A 137 -17.41 -21.51 6.06
N THR A 138 -17.06 -20.72 7.07
CA THR A 138 -17.83 -20.54 8.29
C THR A 138 -18.09 -19.05 8.55
N SER A 139 -19.36 -18.66 8.37
CA SER A 139 -19.96 -17.38 8.81
C SER A 139 -19.82 -16.14 7.90
N THR A 140 -20.75 -16.04 6.94
CA THR A 140 -21.59 -14.88 6.54
C THR A 140 -21.18 -13.39 6.61
N VAL A 141 -20.08 -12.90 7.21
CA VAL A 141 -20.17 -11.56 7.83
C VAL A 141 -19.40 -10.39 7.17
N TYR A 142 -18.52 -10.59 6.18
CA TYR A 142 -17.68 -9.47 5.68
C TYR A 142 -17.72 -9.25 4.16
N ARG A 143 -18.91 -9.03 3.59
CA ARG A 143 -19.05 -8.39 2.26
C ARG A 143 -18.91 -6.87 2.36
N SER A 144 -17.68 -6.44 2.63
CA SER A 144 -17.29 -5.07 2.97
C SER A 144 -17.66 -4.00 1.94
N ARG A 145 -17.78 -4.36 0.65
CA ARG A 145 -18.08 -3.42 -0.44
C ARG A 145 -19.53 -3.44 -0.92
N GLU A 146 -20.32 -4.45 -0.53
CA GLU A 146 -21.70 -4.61 -1.02
C GLU A 146 -22.73 -3.91 -0.13
N THR A 147 -22.40 -3.62 1.12
CA THR A 147 -23.31 -2.91 2.03
C THR A 147 -22.86 -1.46 2.17
N LEU A 148 -23.74 -0.54 1.76
CA LEU A 148 -23.62 0.89 2.05
C LEU A 148 -23.30 1.08 3.53
N ARG A 149 -22.14 1.67 3.79
CA ARG A 149 -21.66 1.95 5.15
C ARG A 149 -22.31 3.20 5.74
N PHE A 150 -22.79 4.06 4.87
CA PHE A 150 -23.47 5.31 5.18
C PHE A 150 -24.77 5.35 4.36
N ASP A 151 -25.83 5.84 4.98
CA ASP A 151 -27.17 5.89 4.40
C ASP A 151 -27.39 7.13 3.51
N GLU A 152 -28.55 7.20 2.85
CA GLU A 152 -28.98 8.33 2.03
C GLU A 152 -29.03 9.64 2.83
N GLN A 153 -29.26 9.55 4.14
CA GLN A 153 -29.27 10.70 5.02
C GLN A 153 -27.87 11.32 5.12
N THR A 154 -26.82 10.51 5.10
CA THR A 154 -25.43 10.98 5.02
C THR A 154 -25.19 11.83 3.77
N LEU A 155 -25.72 11.41 2.61
CA LEU A 155 -25.60 12.17 1.37
C LEU A 155 -26.28 13.54 1.47
N LYS A 156 -27.45 13.62 2.10
CA LYS A 156 -28.15 14.89 2.35
C LYS A 156 -27.28 15.81 3.21
N TYR A 157 -26.64 15.27 4.24
CA TYR A 157 -25.75 16.05 5.11
C TYR A 157 -24.47 16.51 4.39
N ILE A 158 -23.88 15.68 3.54
CA ILE A 158 -22.73 16.07 2.71
C ILE A 158 -23.13 17.23 1.78
N SER A 159 -24.31 17.17 1.15
CA SER A 159 -24.81 18.26 0.31
C SER A 159 -25.03 19.55 1.10
N LEU A 160 -25.65 19.48 2.28
CA LEU A 160 -25.87 20.66 3.12
C LEU A 160 -24.55 21.30 3.56
N VAL A 161 -23.54 20.49 3.88
CA VAL A 161 -22.20 20.96 4.24
C VAL A 161 -21.47 21.56 3.05
N HIS A 162 -21.59 20.95 1.87
CA HIS A 162 -21.06 21.50 0.61
C HIS A 162 -21.61 22.91 0.34
N ASP A 163 -22.94 23.07 0.47
CA ASP A 163 -23.60 24.34 0.17
C ASP A 163 -23.36 25.39 1.25
N GLY A 164 -23.19 24.97 2.50
CA GLY A 164 -22.97 25.85 3.65
C GLY A 164 -21.52 26.28 3.89
N ILE A 165 -20.53 25.53 3.38
CA ILE A 165 -19.11 25.75 3.67
C ILE A 165 -18.31 25.69 2.36
N PRO A 166 -18.08 26.82 1.66
CA PRO A 166 -17.44 26.82 0.35
C PRO A 166 -16.04 26.17 0.33
N ASN A 167 -15.29 26.28 1.42
CA ASN A 167 -13.91 25.76 1.52
C ASN A 167 -13.83 24.22 1.67
N VAL A 168 -14.94 23.50 1.74
CA VAL A 168 -14.95 22.02 1.80
C VAL A 168 -15.54 21.38 0.53
N SER A 169 -15.69 22.15 -0.55
CA SER A 169 -16.22 21.66 -1.83
C SER A 169 -15.49 20.41 -2.31
N ASP A 170 -14.16 20.44 -2.31
CA ASP A 170 -13.32 19.35 -2.85
C ASP A 170 -13.50 18.04 -2.07
N TYR A 171 -13.63 18.14 -0.74
CA TYR A 171 -13.91 17.00 0.13
C TYR A 171 -15.33 16.46 -0.08
N SER A 172 -16.31 17.34 -0.22
CA SER A 172 -17.71 16.93 -0.39
C SER A 172 -17.95 16.30 -1.77
N VAL A 173 -17.33 16.86 -2.82
CA VAL A 173 -17.37 16.33 -4.18
C VAL A 173 -16.68 14.97 -4.28
N SER A 174 -15.59 14.74 -3.55
CA SER A 174 -14.91 13.43 -3.55
C SER A 174 -15.65 12.35 -2.75
N VAL A 175 -16.35 12.72 -1.67
CA VAL A 175 -17.11 11.76 -0.83
C VAL A 175 -18.46 11.39 -1.46
N SER A 176 -19.14 12.33 -2.11
CA SER A 176 -20.51 12.13 -2.63
C SER A 176 -20.63 10.93 -3.59
N PRO A 177 -19.75 10.73 -4.59
CA PRO A 177 -19.80 9.57 -5.48
C PRO A 177 -19.58 8.24 -4.76
N LEU A 178 -18.79 8.21 -3.68
CA LEU A 178 -18.52 6.99 -2.92
C LEU A 178 -19.75 6.55 -2.12
N CYS A 179 -20.43 7.51 -1.50
CA CYS A 179 -21.68 7.27 -0.79
C CYS A 179 -22.84 7.00 -1.77
N GLN A 180 -22.83 7.60 -2.97
CA GLN A 180 -23.81 7.32 -4.04
C GLN A 180 -23.56 6.00 -4.76
N GLY A 181 -22.30 5.58 -4.93
CA GLY A 181 -21.90 4.45 -5.76
C GLY A 181 -22.57 3.14 -5.34
N ALA A 182 -22.82 2.96 -4.05
CA ALA A 182 -23.53 1.78 -3.58
C ALA A 182 -25.08 1.90 -3.63
N TYR A 183 -25.63 3.08 -3.92
CA TYR A 183 -27.00 3.25 -4.43
C TYR A 183 -27.08 3.19 -5.97
N SER A 184 -26.01 3.61 -6.67
CA SER A 184 -25.94 3.65 -8.13
C SER A 184 -25.74 2.28 -8.75
N ILE A 185 -25.34 1.24 -8.01
CA ILE A 185 -25.48 -0.14 -8.49
C ILE A 185 -26.96 -0.48 -8.75
N CYS A 186 -27.90 0.11 -8.02
CA CYS A 186 -29.33 0.01 -8.35
C CYS A 186 -29.75 0.96 -9.49
N GLY A 187 -29.11 2.12 -9.64
CA GLY A 187 -29.25 2.98 -10.84
C GLY A 187 -28.71 2.33 -12.12
N PHE A 188 -27.71 1.45 -11.99
CA PHE A 188 -27.12 0.65 -13.05
C PHE A 188 -28.12 -0.36 -13.63
N ILE A 189 -29.06 -0.84 -12.81
CA ILE A 189 -30.20 -1.67 -13.27
C ILE A 189 -31.16 -0.84 -14.14
N VAL A 190 -31.21 0.49 -13.95
CA VAL A 190 -32.04 1.41 -14.74
C VAL A 190 -31.37 1.77 -16.08
N THR A 191 -30.04 1.92 -16.15
CA THR A 191 -29.33 2.00 -17.46
C THR A 191 -29.37 0.66 -18.21
N ARG A 192 -29.44 -0.48 -17.53
CA ARG A 192 -29.70 -1.77 -18.17
C ARG A 192 -31.05 -1.81 -18.92
N LYS A 193 -32.06 -1.01 -18.51
CA LYS A 193 -33.32 -0.87 -19.26
C LYS A 193 -33.15 -0.13 -20.60
N TRP A 194 -32.06 0.60 -20.81
CA TRP A 194 -31.77 1.18 -22.13
C TRP A 194 -31.37 0.12 -23.16
N CYS A 195 -30.70 -0.96 -22.76
CA CYS A 195 -30.22 -2.00 -23.68
C CYS A 195 -31.31 -2.99 -24.16
N HIS A 196 -32.55 -2.87 -23.69
CA HIS A 196 -33.67 -3.67 -24.19
C HIS A 196 -34.61 -2.89 -25.13
N ARG A 197 -34.28 -1.65 -25.53
CA ARG A 197 -35.06 -0.91 -26.52
C ARG A 197 -34.46 -1.08 -27.92
N GLU A 198 -35.21 -1.84 -28.74
CA GLU A 198 -35.16 -1.93 -30.20
C GLU A 198 -33.76 -2.09 -30.82
N VAL A 199 -33.27 -3.33 -30.76
CA VAL A 199 -32.17 -3.84 -31.59
C VAL A 199 -32.57 -3.68 -33.06
N GLY A 200 -32.09 -2.63 -33.73
CA GLY A 200 -32.26 -2.52 -35.18
C GLY A 200 -32.14 -1.14 -35.82
N ARG A 201 -32.09 -0.03 -35.06
CA ARG A 201 -32.06 1.31 -35.70
C ARG A 201 -31.04 2.33 -35.19
N ASP A 202 -30.16 1.98 -34.26
CA ASP A 202 -29.29 2.97 -33.60
C ASP A 202 -27.79 2.62 -33.56
N THR A 203 -27.28 1.86 -34.56
CA THR A 203 -25.83 1.59 -34.70
C THR A 203 -25.01 2.88 -34.76
N ASP A 204 -25.49 3.88 -35.49
CA ASP A 204 -24.80 5.18 -35.63
C ASP A 204 -24.76 5.95 -34.30
N LYS A 205 -25.82 5.85 -33.48
CA LYS A 205 -25.84 6.48 -32.16
C LYS A 205 -24.92 5.77 -31.17
N ALA A 206 -24.85 4.44 -31.22
CA ALA A 206 -23.92 3.66 -30.40
C ALA A 206 -22.45 3.99 -30.74
N HIS A 207 -22.14 4.17 -32.03
CA HIS A 207 -20.81 4.61 -32.45
C HIS A 207 -20.48 6.01 -31.95
N HIS A 208 -21.39 6.96 -32.19
CA HIS A 208 -21.18 8.33 -31.75
C HIS A 208 -21.01 8.45 -30.23
N HIS A 209 -21.78 7.65 -29.47
CA HIS A 209 -21.65 7.58 -28.02
C HIS A 209 -20.29 6.99 -27.61
N SER A 210 -19.87 5.88 -28.23
CA SER A 210 -18.60 5.23 -27.93
C SER A 210 -17.40 6.14 -28.24
N ASP A 211 -17.44 6.85 -29.36
CA ASP A 211 -16.42 7.85 -29.73
C ASP A 211 -16.33 8.98 -28.69
N LEU A 212 -17.47 9.44 -28.18
CA LEU A 212 -17.52 10.46 -27.15
C LEU A 212 -16.92 9.95 -25.83
N VAL A 213 -17.25 8.72 -25.42
CA VAL A 213 -16.69 8.09 -24.21
C VAL A 213 -15.19 7.90 -24.37
N LEU A 214 -14.72 7.40 -25.52
CA LEU A 214 -13.29 7.26 -25.82
C LEU A 214 -12.57 8.60 -25.74
N LYS A 215 -13.12 9.65 -26.34
CA LYS A 215 -12.51 10.98 -26.31
C LYS A 215 -12.38 11.50 -24.88
N ARG A 216 -13.42 11.32 -24.05
CA ARG A 216 -13.39 11.69 -22.63
C ARG A 216 -12.38 10.86 -21.84
N LEU A 217 -12.33 9.55 -22.07
CA LEU A 217 -11.36 8.67 -21.44
C LEU A 217 -9.92 9.08 -21.76
N HIS A 218 -9.61 9.37 -23.03
CA HIS A 218 -8.30 9.85 -23.42
C HIS A 218 -7.94 11.19 -22.76
N GLN A 219 -8.90 12.12 -22.69
CA GLN A 219 -8.71 13.39 -22.00
C GLN A 219 -8.43 13.17 -20.51
N GLN A 220 -9.25 12.37 -19.83
CA GLN A 220 -9.11 12.09 -18.39
C GLN A 220 -7.83 11.32 -18.07
N LEU A 221 -7.39 10.41 -18.94
CA LEU A 221 -6.08 9.76 -18.81
C LEU A 221 -4.93 10.75 -18.96
N GLY A 222 -5.03 11.70 -19.90
CA GLY A 222 -4.05 12.78 -20.05
C GLY A 222 -4.00 13.69 -18.81
N GLU A 223 -5.15 14.10 -18.30
CA GLU A 223 -5.25 14.89 -17.06
C GLU A 223 -4.70 14.11 -15.87
N LEU A 224 -4.97 12.79 -15.78
CA LEU A 224 -4.41 11.94 -14.73
C LEU A 224 -2.88 11.87 -14.82
N GLU A 225 -2.34 11.61 -16.00
CA GLU A 225 -0.89 11.59 -16.22
C GLU A 225 -0.24 12.92 -15.84
N GLU A 226 -0.88 14.03 -16.20
CA GLU A 226 -0.43 15.37 -15.82
C GLU A 226 -0.44 15.54 -14.29
N HIS A 227 -1.55 15.24 -13.62
CA HIS A 227 -1.68 15.34 -12.16
C HIS A 227 -0.71 14.43 -11.42
N LEU A 228 -0.45 13.23 -11.94
CA LEU A 228 0.51 12.29 -11.37
C LEU A 228 1.96 12.72 -11.61
N SER A 229 2.23 13.48 -12.67
CA SER A 229 3.57 14.00 -12.98
C SER A 229 3.91 15.25 -12.14
N TYR A 230 2.92 16.06 -11.76
CA TYR A 230 3.11 17.22 -10.89
C TYR A 230 2.89 16.85 -9.42
N SER A 231 3.92 16.32 -8.76
CA SER A 231 3.87 15.76 -7.39
C SER A 231 3.67 16.77 -6.23
N HIS A 232 3.31 18.02 -6.51
CA HIS A 232 3.30 19.06 -5.48
C HIS A 232 1.88 19.55 -5.15
N GLY A 233 1.17 18.77 -4.33
CA GLY A 233 0.32 19.36 -3.28
C GLY A 233 -1.20 19.21 -3.37
N LYS A 234 -1.78 18.42 -4.30
CA LYS A 234 -3.24 18.22 -4.36
C LYS A 234 -3.62 16.74 -4.52
N PHE A 235 -3.68 16.01 -3.41
CA PHE A 235 -3.99 14.58 -3.38
C PHE A 235 -5.42 14.22 -3.81
N ALA A 236 -6.39 15.13 -3.73
CA ALA A 236 -7.79 14.82 -4.05
C ALA A 236 -8.03 14.62 -5.57
N LEU A 237 -7.30 15.34 -6.41
CA LEU A 237 -7.57 15.42 -7.84
C LEU A 237 -7.22 14.11 -8.59
N PRO A 238 -6.07 13.45 -8.36
CA PRO A 238 -5.78 12.14 -8.95
C PRO A 238 -6.85 11.08 -8.64
N TYR A 239 -7.39 11.05 -7.42
CA TYR A 239 -8.44 10.09 -7.07
C TYR A 239 -9.74 10.33 -7.82
N VAL A 240 -10.17 11.60 -7.94
CA VAL A 240 -11.36 11.95 -8.72
C VAL A 240 -11.18 11.58 -10.19
N THR A 241 -9.99 11.85 -10.76
CA THR A 241 -9.68 11.49 -12.14
C THR A 241 -9.62 9.97 -12.33
N MET A 242 -9.02 9.20 -11.40
CA MET A 242 -9.01 7.73 -11.44
C MET A 242 -10.42 7.13 -11.42
N GLU A 243 -11.31 7.66 -10.58
CA GLU A 243 -12.69 7.21 -10.50
C GLU A 243 -13.48 7.55 -11.78
N THR A 244 -13.18 8.70 -12.39
CA THR A 244 -13.76 9.10 -13.68
C THR A 244 -13.27 8.20 -14.82
N VAL A 245 -11.97 7.87 -14.84
CA VAL A 245 -11.39 6.89 -15.77
C VAL A 245 -12.05 5.52 -15.62
N ARG A 246 -12.22 5.03 -14.38
CA ARG A 246 -12.91 3.77 -14.08
C ARG A 246 -14.33 3.77 -14.66
N ARG A 247 -15.10 4.85 -14.43
CA ARG A 247 -16.47 4.98 -14.95
C ARG A 247 -16.50 4.93 -16.48
N HIS A 248 -15.61 5.64 -17.16
CA HIS A 248 -15.55 5.61 -18.63
C HIS A 248 -15.13 4.24 -19.18
N LEU A 249 -14.26 3.52 -18.49
CA LEU A 249 -13.93 2.14 -18.86
C LEU A 249 -15.13 1.21 -18.71
N GLU A 250 -15.93 1.36 -17.66
CA GLU A 250 -17.18 0.60 -17.49
C GLU A 250 -18.20 0.92 -18.58
N GLU A 251 -18.37 2.20 -18.92
CA GLU A 251 -19.22 2.65 -20.03
C GLU A 251 -18.79 2.04 -21.38
N LEU A 252 -17.48 1.90 -21.62
CA LEU A 252 -16.96 1.23 -22.84
C LEU A 252 -17.24 -0.27 -22.85
N VAL A 253 -17.10 -0.94 -21.71
CA VAL A 253 -17.41 -2.38 -21.59
C VAL A 253 -18.89 -2.62 -21.84
N ASP A 254 -19.75 -1.78 -21.27
CA ASP A 254 -21.19 -1.85 -21.49
C ASP A 254 -21.55 -1.57 -22.96
N ALA A 255 -20.93 -0.56 -23.58
CA ALA A 255 -21.11 -0.26 -25.00
C ALA A 255 -20.71 -1.45 -25.88
N ALA A 256 -19.55 -2.06 -25.61
CA ALA A 256 -19.07 -3.24 -26.32
C ALA A 256 -19.98 -4.46 -26.13
N ALA A 257 -20.56 -4.65 -24.94
CA ALA A 257 -21.50 -5.74 -24.66
C ALA A 257 -22.90 -5.52 -25.26
N SER A 258 -23.28 -4.26 -25.48
CA SER A 258 -24.62 -3.89 -25.99
C SER A 258 -24.71 -3.82 -27.52
N THR A 259 -23.58 -3.72 -28.22
CA THR A 259 -23.56 -3.69 -29.69
C THR A 259 -23.80 -5.08 -30.26
N ALA A 260 -24.68 -5.16 -31.27
CA ALA A 260 -24.90 -6.39 -32.04
C ALA A 260 -23.83 -6.62 -33.12
N ASP A 261 -23.03 -5.59 -33.42
CA ASP A 261 -21.96 -5.67 -34.40
C ASP A 261 -20.65 -6.10 -33.73
N VAL A 262 -20.19 -7.31 -34.10
CA VAL A 262 -18.99 -7.96 -33.56
C VAL A 262 -17.73 -7.14 -33.86
N GLY A 263 -17.61 -6.54 -35.04
CA GLY A 263 -16.40 -5.79 -35.41
C GLY A 263 -16.23 -4.53 -34.57
N ILE A 264 -17.35 -3.89 -34.20
CA ILE A 264 -17.34 -2.73 -33.31
C ILE A 264 -17.11 -3.14 -31.86
N ALA A 265 -17.68 -4.27 -31.41
CA ALA A 265 -17.36 -4.82 -30.09
C ALA A 265 -15.86 -5.08 -29.95
N GLU A 266 -15.25 -5.78 -30.92
CA GLU A 266 -13.81 -6.09 -30.92
C GLU A 266 -12.95 -4.82 -30.88
N CYS A 267 -13.30 -3.81 -31.70
CA CYS A 267 -12.61 -2.52 -31.71
C CYS A 267 -12.69 -1.81 -30.35
N LEU A 268 -13.88 -1.76 -29.74
CA LEU A 268 -14.06 -1.13 -28.42
C LEU A 268 -13.31 -1.87 -27.31
N VAL A 269 -13.26 -3.20 -27.36
CA VAL A 269 -12.48 -4.03 -26.43
C VAL A 269 -10.99 -3.77 -26.58
N GLU A 270 -10.48 -3.71 -27.81
CA GLU A 270 -9.07 -3.40 -28.07
C GLU A 270 -8.70 -2.01 -27.55
N LEU A 271 -9.54 -1.00 -27.82
CA LEU A 271 -9.35 0.37 -27.34
C LEU A 271 -9.42 0.47 -25.82
N GLY A 272 -10.42 -0.17 -25.19
CA GLY A 272 -10.54 -0.24 -23.74
C GLY A 272 -9.32 -0.90 -23.10
N SER A 273 -8.82 -1.99 -23.68
CA SER A 273 -7.59 -2.67 -23.24
C SER A 273 -6.37 -1.76 -23.31
N LYS A 274 -6.17 -1.01 -24.42
CA LYS A 274 -5.10 -0.01 -24.55
C LYS A 274 -5.21 1.08 -23.49
N SER A 275 -6.42 1.58 -23.21
CA SER A 275 -6.66 2.58 -22.18
C SER A 275 -6.39 2.06 -20.76
N ILE A 276 -6.76 0.81 -20.46
CA ILE A 276 -6.43 0.15 -19.18
C ILE A 276 -4.92 0.02 -19.02
N HIS A 277 -4.22 -0.40 -20.07
CA HIS A 277 -2.77 -0.56 -20.02
C HIS A 277 -2.07 0.79 -19.79
N ARG A 278 -2.52 1.85 -20.47
CA ARG A 278 -2.01 3.22 -20.27
C ARG A 278 -2.28 3.72 -18.84
N PHE A 279 -3.50 3.53 -18.34
CA PHE A 279 -3.86 3.86 -16.95
C PHE A 279 -2.95 3.15 -15.95
N TRP A 280 -2.73 1.85 -16.15
CA TRP A 280 -1.90 1.04 -15.27
C TRP A 280 -0.44 1.47 -15.29
N HIS A 281 0.09 1.80 -16.48
CA HIS A 281 1.42 2.38 -16.63
C HIS A 281 1.54 3.71 -15.87
N ALA A 282 0.57 4.61 -16.00
CA ALA A 282 0.56 5.89 -15.28
C ALA A 282 0.54 5.70 -13.75
N LEU A 283 -0.28 4.76 -13.25
CA LEU A 283 -0.33 4.43 -11.82
C LEU A 283 0.99 3.82 -11.32
N ASN A 284 1.59 2.90 -12.08
CA ASN A 284 2.85 2.28 -11.70
C ASN A 284 3.98 3.30 -11.65
N GLN A 285 4.04 4.17 -12.66
CA GLN A 285 4.98 5.28 -12.73
C GLN A 285 4.82 6.22 -11.52
N ALA A 286 3.59 6.61 -11.18
CA ALA A 286 3.32 7.47 -10.04
C ALA A 286 3.68 6.80 -8.70
N GLY A 287 3.36 5.52 -8.53
CA GLY A 287 3.73 4.74 -7.35
C GLY A 287 5.25 4.66 -7.18
N PHE A 288 5.98 4.48 -8.28
CA PHE A 288 7.43 4.49 -8.29
C PHE A 288 7.99 5.88 -7.94
N SER A 289 7.50 6.95 -8.55
CA SER A 289 7.91 8.32 -8.23
C SER A 289 7.64 8.72 -6.78
N LEU A 290 6.47 8.33 -6.22
CA LEU A 290 6.18 8.50 -4.79
C LEU A 290 7.16 7.75 -3.90
N THR A 291 7.58 6.56 -4.33
CA THR A 291 8.59 5.78 -3.61
C THR A 291 9.91 6.50 -3.57
N THR A 292 10.40 6.99 -4.72
CA THR A 292 11.68 7.71 -4.79
C THR A 292 11.64 9.03 -4.02
N GLU A 293 10.54 9.79 -4.09
CA GLU A 293 10.37 10.99 -3.28
C GLU A 293 10.39 10.70 -1.78
N PHE A 294 9.71 9.62 -1.35
CA PHE A 294 9.71 9.22 0.05
C PHE A 294 11.11 8.77 0.50
N VAL A 295 11.87 8.07 -0.34
CA VAL A 295 13.27 7.72 -0.04
C VAL A 295 14.13 8.98 0.10
N ALA A 296 14.03 9.94 -0.82
CA ALA A 296 14.73 11.22 -0.69
C ALA A 296 14.35 11.95 0.60
N TYR A 297 13.09 11.91 0.99
CA TYR A 297 12.65 12.45 2.28
C TYR A 297 13.33 11.74 3.45
N LEU A 298 13.37 10.40 3.46
CA LEU A 298 14.04 9.65 4.52
C LEU A 298 15.54 9.94 4.61
N LEU A 299 16.22 10.15 3.48
CA LEU A 299 17.65 10.47 3.44
C LEU A 299 17.95 11.90 3.92
N LYS A 300 17.04 12.84 3.69
CA LYS A 300 17.20 14.25 4.11
C LYS A 300 16.88 14.49 5.58
N ASN A 301 16.08 13.63 6.21
CA ASN A 301 15.61 13.84 7.58
C ASN A 301 16.45 13.04 8.59
N PRO A 302 16.93 13.66 9.68
CA PRO A 302 17.77 12.99 10.68
C PRO A 302 17.00 11.94 11.50
N SER A 303 15.67 12.06 11.58
CA SER A 303 14.79 11.13 12.28
C SER A 303 13.83 10.49 11.28
N LEU A 304 13.68 9.16 11.36
CA LEU A 304 12.74 8.44 10.54
C LEU A 304 11.30 8.66 11.05
N PRO A 305 10.33 8.88 10.16
CA PRO A 305 8.94 8.90 10.55
C PRO A 305 8.50 7.53 11.08
N TYR A 306 7.57 7.53 12.04
CA TYR A 306 6.97 6.31 12.55
C TYR A 306 6.36 5.49 11.39
N GLY A 307 6.77 4.23 11.25
CA GLY A 307 6.28 3.36 10.19
C GLY A 307 6.89 3.58 8.80
N ALA A 308 8.04 4.27 8.69
CA ALA A 308 8.75 4.47 7.41
C ALA A 308 8.92 3.17 6.59
N SER A 309 9.38 2.09 7.24
CA SER A 309 9.57 0.79 6.57
C SER A 309 8.26 0.20 6.05
N ASN A 310 7.18 0.28 6.83
CA ASN A 310 5.86 -0.21 6.38
C ASN A 310 5.31 0.63 5.22
N THR A 311 5.54 1.94 5.23
CA THR A 311 5.12 2.86 4.17
C THR A 311 5.86 2.53 2.87
N LEU A 312 7.19 2.42 2.93
CA LEU A 312 7.99 1.99 1.78
C LEU A 312 7.59 0.62 1.26
N GLN A 313 7.34 -0.34 2.15
CA GLN A 313 6.93 -1.69 1.73
C GLN A 313 5.60 -1.66 0.98
N ARG A 314 4.65 -0.80 1.37
CA ARG A 314 3.37 -0.65 0.67
C ARG A 314 3.53 -0.03 -0.71
N LEU A 315 4.33 1.03 -0.80
CA LEU A 315 4.65 1.66 -2.08
C LEU A 315 5.36 0.66 -3.00
N PHE A 316 6.31 -0.10 -2.47
CA PHE A 316 6.97 -1.18 -3.20
C PHE A 316 6.01 -2.26 -3.70
N LEU A 317 5.12 -2.78 -2.84
CA LEU A 317 4.17 -3.82 -3.23
C LEU A 317 3.16 -3.35 -4.30
N SER A 318 3.01 -2.05 -4.49
CA SER A 318 2.18 -1.48 -5.56
C SER A 318 2.90 -1.35 -6.90
N ILE A 319 4.23 -1.49 -6.93
CA ILE A 319 5.02 -1.42 -8.16
C ILE A 319 5.02 -2.79 -8.83
N ASP A 320 4.54 -2.85 -10.06
CA ASP A 320 4.75 -3.99 -10.95
C ASP A 320 6.06 -3.79 -11.73
N SER A 321 6.99 -4.73 -11.55
CA SER A 321 8.29 -4.75 -12.23
C SER A 321 8.17 -5.02 -13.73
N ASP A 322 7.05 -5.61 -14.17
CA ASP A 322 6.85 -6.01 -15.56
C ASP A 322 6.44 -4.81 -16.45
N ILE A 323 6.13 -3.67 -15.83
CA ILE A 323 5.78 -2.42 -16.53
C ILE A 323 7.03 -1.53 -16.61
N PRO A 324 7.38 -1.03 -17.81
CA PRO A 324 8.51 -0.13 -17.96
C PRO A 324 8.30 1.18 -17.17
N LEU A 325 9.37 1.66 -16.56
CA LEU A 325 9.40 2.94 -15.84
C LEU A 325 10.16 3.99 -16.65
N SER A 326 9.89 5.27 -16.41
CA SER A 326 10.62 6.37 -17.04
C SER A 326 12.10 6.36 -16.65
N LEU A 327 12.99 6.68 -17.62
CA LEU A 327 14.43 6.74 -17.40
C LEU A 327 14.80 7.72 -16.28
N GLU A 328 14.13 8.86 -16.21
CA GLU A 328 14.34 9.88 -15.17
C GLU A 328 14.10 9.32 -13.77
N SER A 329 12.98 8.61 -13.58
CA SER A 329 12.66 8.02 -12.28
C SER A 329 13.63 6.90 -11.91
N GLN A 330 14.01 6.05 -12.88
CA GLN A 330 15.02 5.00 -12.65
C GLN A 330 16.38 5.62 -12.27
N THR A 331 16.81 6.68 -12.95
CA THR A 331 18.06 7.40 -12.66
C THR A 331 18.05 7.96 -11.24
N LEU A 332 16.96 8.66 -10.87
CA LEU A 332 16.78 9.21 -9.54
C LEU A 332 16.79 8.13 -8.45
N PHE A 333 16.11 7.01 -8.68
CA PHE A 333 16.12 5.88 -7.75
C PHE A 333 17.53 5.32 -7.54
N VAL A 334 18.29 5.15 -8.63
CA VAL A 334 19.67 4.62 -8.55
C VAL A 334 20.59 5.60 -7.83
N GLU A 335 20.43 6.90 -8.03
CA GLU A 335 21.18 7.92 -7.27
C GLU A 335 20.87 7.83 -5.77
N GLN A 336 19.59 7.74 -5.40
CA GLN A 336 19.20 7.58 -4.00
C GLN A 336 19.65 6.25 -3.40
N LEU A 337 19.67 5.18 -4.20
CA LEU A 337 20.22 3.88 -3.80
C LEU A 337 21.72 3.99 -3.53
N ASP A 338 22.45 4.73 -4.37
CA ASP A 338 23.87 5.03 -4.18
C ASP A 338 24.08 5.80 -2.87
N ASP A 339 23.37 6.91 -2.68
CA ASP A 339 23.43 7.72 -1.46
C ASP A 339 23.08 6.91 -0.19
N THR A 340 22.12 6.00 -0.29
CA THR A 340 21.69 5.14 0.83
C THR A 340 22.76 4.11 1.22
N LEU A 341 23.45 3.56 0.22
CA LEU A 341 24.41 2.47 0.41
C LEU A 341 25.84 2.97 0.54
N GLU A 342 26.11 4.22 0.17
CA GLU A 342 27.42 4.84 0.26
C GLU A 342 27.83 4.93 1.74
N PRO A 343 29.03 4.46 2.09
CA PRO A 343 29.50 4.54 3.45
C PRO A 343 29.86 5.97 3.80
N HIS A 344 28.96 6.65 4.51
CA HIS A 344 29.29 7.95 5.09
C HIS A 344 30.53 7.81 5.99
N LEU A 345 31.60 8.52 5.62
CA LEU A 345 32.85 8.61 6.38
C LEU A 345 32.64 9.29 7.74
N GLN A 346 31.51 9.98 7.92
CA GLN A 346 31.14 10.61 9.17
C GLN A 346 29.98 9.85 9.85
N PRO A 347 30.10 9.51 11.15
CA PRO A 347 29.10 8.76 11.91
C PRO A 347 27.78 9.52 12.16
N THR A 348 27.64 10.74 11.65
CA THR A 348 26.50 11.64 11.87
C THR A 348 25.40 11.52 10.81
N GLY A 349 25.64 10.84 9.69
CA GLY A 349 24.58 10.51 8.73
C GLY A 349 23.71 9.38 9.26
N SER A 350 22.39 9.58 9.31
CA SER A 350 21.43 8.56 9.73
C SER A 350 21.40 7.43 8.72
N ARG A 351 22.24 6.40 8.92
CA ARG A 351 22.18 5.16 8.17
C ARG A 351 20.74 4.64 8.21
N LEU A 352 20.13 4.43 7.04
CA LEU A 352 18.79 3.86 6.99
C LEU A 352 18.80 2.46 7.65
N PRO A 353 17.75 2.09 8.41
CA PRO A 353 17.63 0.77 8.99
C PRO A 353 17.71 -0.31 7.93
N GLU A 354 18.28 -1.46 8.30
CA GLU A 354 18.45 -2.59 7.39
C GLU A 354 17.12 -3.04 6.74
N SER A 355 16.00 -2.93 7.46
CA SER A 355 14.68 -3.20 6.90
C SER A 355 14.31 -2.32 5.71
N ILE A 356 14.67 -1.02 5.77
CA ILE A 356 14.46 -0.07 4.67
C ILE A 356 15.42 -0.39 3.53
N THR A 357 16.70 -0.62 3.83
CA THR A 357 17.69 -1.00 2.83
C THR A 357 17.29 -2.25 2.05
N ASN A 358 16.77 -3.27 2.74
CA ASN A 358 16.30 -4.51 2.12
C ASN A 358 15.06 -4.29 1.22
N ILE A 359 14.17 -3.34 1.57
CA ILE A 359 13.04 -2.97 0.70
C ILE A 359 13.56 -2.30 -0.57
N LEU A 360 14.52 -1.37 -0.47
CA LEU A 360 15.11 -0.70 -1.64
C LEU A 360 15.79 -1.70 -2.57
N GLN A 361 16.52 -2.66 -2.02
CA GLN A 361 17.09 -3.76 -2.80
C GLN A 361 16.01 -4.62 -3.49
N GLY A 362 14.82 -4.73 -2.90
CA GLY A 362 13.67 -5.39 -3.50
C GLY A 362 13.05 -4.64 -4.69
N ILE A 363 13.21 -3.31 -4.77
CA ILE A 363 12.70 -2.46 -5.87
C ILE A 363 13.58 -2.56 -7.13
N VAL A 364 14.84 -2.92 -6.97
CA VAL A 364 15.86 -3.01 -8.04
C VAL A 364 15.40 -3.77 -9.30
N PRO A 365 14.61 -4.86 -9.25
CA PRO A 365 14.11 -5.53 -10.45
C PRO A 365 13.22 -4.67 -11.35
N ALA A 366 12.65 -3.57 -10.85
CA ALA A 366 11.87 -2.64 -11.65
C ALA A 366 12.75 -1.74 -12.55
N ILE A 367 14.07 -1.72 -12.33
CA ILE A 367 15.02 -0.99 -13.18
C ILE A 367 15.17 -1.78 -14.47
N THR A 368 14.81 -1.19 -15.60
CA THR A 368 14.87 -1.82 -16.93
C THR A 368 15.97 -1.22 -17.81
N ASP A 369 16.32 0.05 -17.59
CA ASP A 369 17.34 0.74 -18.37
C ASP A 369 18.75 0.18 -18.11
N ALA A 370 19.50 -0.08 -19.17
CA ALA A 370 20.80 -0.73 -19.09
C ALA A 370 21.84 0.09 -18.30
N SER A 371 21.82 1.42 -18.43
CA SER A 371 22.77 2.29 -17.72
C SER A 371 22.44 2.35 -16.22
N CYS A 372 21.15 2.44 -15.88
CA CYS A 372 20.66 2.38 -14.51
C CYS A 372 20.96 1.02 -13.86
N LYS A 373 20.75 -0.09 -14.58
CA LYS A 373 21.09 -1.45 -14.13
C LYS A 373 22.57 -1.56 -13.78
N LEU A 374 23.48 -1.14 -14.67
CA LEU A 374 24.92 -1.21 -14.43
C LEU A 374 25.35 -0.39 -13.21
N LYS A 375 24.79 0.83 -13.06
CA LYS A 375 25.08 1.68 -11.88
C LYS A 375 24.54 1.03 -10.59
N ALA A 376 23.31 0.53 -10.59
CA ALA A 376 22.74 -0.20 -9.45
C ALA A 376 23.55 -1.45 -9.08
N MET A 377 23.99 -2.23 -10.06
CA MET A 377 24.86 -3.39 -9.84
C MET A 377 26.17 -2.99 -9.16
N ARG A 378 26.82 -1.91 -9.62
CA ARG A 378 28.06 -1.42 -9.03
C ARG A 378 27.85 -1.04 -7.55
N THR A 379 26.81 -0.27 -7.26
CA THR A 379 26.47 0.12 -5.89
C THR A 379 26.21 -1.10 -5.00
N LEU A 380 25.40 -2.07 -5.46
CA LEU A 380 25.11 -3.29 -4.71
C LEU A 380 26.35 -4.17 -4.51
N HIS A 381 27.26 -4.25 -5.48
CA HIS A 381 28.53 -4.96 -5.35
C HIS A 381 29.42 -4.36 -4.28
N LEU A 382 29.56 -3.02 -4.26
CA LEU A 382 30.32 -2.30 -3.24
C LEU A 382 29.72 -2.53 -1.86
N TYR A 383 28.40 -2.45 -1.74
CA TYR A 383 27.69 -2.72 -0.50
C TYR A 383 27.90 -4.16 -0.01
N ARG A 384 27.80 -5.15 -0.91
CA ARG A 384 28.04 -6.57 -0.59
C ARG A 384 29.49 -6.84 -0.15
N LYS A 385 30.49 -6.23 -0.79
CA LYS A 385 31.91 -6.35 -0.40
C LYS A 385 32.10 -5.95 1.07
N ARG A 386 31.31 -4.98 1.54
CA ARG A 386 31.33 -4.48 2.92
C ARG A 386 30.45 -5.29 3.88
N PHE A 387 29.30 -5.76 3.42
CA PHE A 387 28.31 -6.50 4.21
C PHE A 387 28.03 -7.87 3.57
N PRO A 388 28.98 -8.82 3.65
CA PRO A 388 28.88 -10.11 2.94
C PRO A 388 27.72 -11.00 3.43
N SER A 389 27.17 -10.72 4.61
CA SER A 389 26.03 -11.45 5.19
C SER A 389 24.65 -11.00 4.70
N ASN A 390 24.56 -9.93 3.89
CA ASN A 390 23.27 -9.42 3.43
C ASN A 390 22.76 -10.23 2.20
N ASP A 391 21.79 -11.11 2.46
CA ASP A 391 21.12 -11.96 1.45
C ASP A 391 20.25 -11.15 0.46
N ALA A 392 19.69 -10.01 0.86
CA ALA A 392 18.87 -9.18 -0.02
C ALA A 392 19.71 -8.53 -1.13
N ALA A 393 20.92 -8.05 -0.81
CA ALA A 393 21.85 -7.52 -1.80
C ALA A 393 22.30 -8.59 -2.80
N PHE A 394 22.52 -9.82 -2.32
CA PHE A 394 22.86 -10.96 -3.16
C PHE A 394 21.75 -11.29 -4.16
N LYS A 395 20.50 -11.36 -3.68
CA LYS A 395 19.32 -11.63 -4.52
C LYS A 395 19.09 -10.52 -5.55
N ALA A 396 19.20 -9.26 -5.16
CA ALA A 396 19.05 -8.12 -6.05
C ALA A 396 20.09 -8.15 -7.18
N LEU A 397 21.36 -8.45 -6.86
CA LEU A 397 22.42 -8.61 -7.85
C LEU A 397 22.15 -9.77 -8.83
N ALA A 398 21.68 -10.91 -8.34
CA ALA A 398 21.37 -12.06 -9.19
C ALA A 398 20.27 -11.73 -10.21
N LEU A 399 19.22 -11.02 -9.78
CA LEU A 399 18.13 -10.59 -10.65
C LEU A 399 18.60 -9.58 -11.72
N LEU A 400 19.43 -8.61 -11.35
CA LEU A 400 20.01 -7.67 -12.32
C LEU A 400 20.91 -8.35 -13.36
N GLN A 401 21.61 -9.42 -12.97
CA GLN A 401 22.51 -10.18 -13.84
C GLN A 401 21.75 -11.06 -14.84
N GLU A 402 20.60 -11.60 -14.46
CA GLU A 402 19.76 -12.44 -15.33
C GLU A 402 19.22 -11.66 -16.54
N ASP A 403 18.88 -10.39 -16.34
CA ASP A 403 18.29 -9.54 -17.39
C ASP A 403 19.31 -8.89 -18.34
N LEU A 404 20.58 -8.86 -17.97
CA LEU A 404 21.61 -8.31 -18.85
C LEU A 404 21.81 -9.29 -20.00
N PRO A 405 21.67 -8.86 -21.27
CA PRO A 405 21.98 -9.72 -22.40
C PRO A 405 23.40 -10.22 -22.18
N HIS A 406 23.54 -11.54 -21.99
CA HIS A 406 24.84 -12.15 -21.72
C HIS A 406 25.82 -11.57 -22.72
N PRO A 407 26.88 -10.88 -22.27
CA PRO A 407 27.85 -10.31 -23.19
C PRO A 407 28.40 -11.50 -23.97
N ALA A 408 27.93 -11.67 -25.21
CA ALA A 408 28.27 -12.81 -26.04
C ALA A 408 29.79 -12.91 -26.26
N TYR A 409 30.55 -11.86 -25.91
CA TYR A 409 31.99 -11.79 -25.96
C TYR A 409 32.55 -10.86 -24.87
N SER A 410 32.70 -11.34 -23.62
CA SER A 410 33.77 -10.84 -22.75
C SER A 410 34.22 -11.95 -21.78
N SER A 411 35.05 -12.85 -22.31
CA SER A 411 35.95 -13.64 -21.47
C SER A 411 36.81 -12.71 -20.63
N SER A 412 36.81 -12.94 -19.33
CA SER A 412 37.50 -12.24 -18.24
C SER A 412 36.77 -11.01 -17.66
N PRO A 413 36.50 -10.98 -16.33
CA PRO A 413 36.25 -9.72 -15.66
C PRO A 413 37.46 -8.82 -15.92
N PRO A 414 37.29 -7.50 -16.13
CA PRO A 414 38.43 -6.60 -16.23
C PRO A 414 39.28 -6.84 -14.99
N LEU A 415 40.49 -7.35 -15.20
CA LEU A 415 41.49 -7.46 -14.16
C LEU A 415 41.68 -6.05 -13.63
N ASP A 416 41.11 -5.79 -12.45
CA ASP A 416 41.39 -4.58 -11.69
C ASP A 416 42.83 -4.69 -11.20
N LEU A 417 43.77 -4.31 -12.08
CA LEU A 417 45.21 -4.34 -11.84
C LEU A 417 45.61 -3.38 -10.72
N PHE A 418 44.69 -2.55 -10.23
CA PHE A 418 44.94 -1.52 -9.22
C PHE A 418 44.36 -1.86 -7.83
N ASP A 419 43.38 -2.76 -7.72
CA ASP A 419 42.85 -3.20 -6.41
C ASP A 419 43.87 -4.06 -5.60
N SER A 420 44.92 -4.57 -6.25
CA SER A 420 45.95 -5.42 -5.64
C SER A 420 47.29 -4.71 -5.30
N HIS A 421 47.47 -3.43 -5.64
CA HIS A 421 48.76 -2.74 -5.49
C HIS A 421 48.81 -1.57 -4.49
N VAL A 422 47.72 -1.22 -3.80
CA VAL A 422 47.70 -0.02 -2.92
C VAL A 422 47.98 -0.32 -1.42
N TYR A 423 48.15 -1.59 -1.02
CA TYR A 423 48.48 -1.96 0.38
C TYR A 423 49.83 -2.66 0.57
N ALA A 424 50.82 -2.42 -0.29
CA ALA A 424 52.19 -2.82 -0.04
C ALA A 424 53.05 -1.59 0.30
N ASN A 425 53.53 -1.54 1.55
CA ASN A 425 54.55 -0.65 2.12
C ASN A 425 54.09 0.72 2.65
N THR A 426 53.72 0.73 3.93
CA THR A 426 54.31 1.65 4.92
C THR A 426 54.26 0.99 6.31
N LYS A 427 55.20 0.07 6.58
CA LYS A 427 55.60 -0.19 7.97
C LYS A 427 56.41 1.01 8.43
N LEU A 428 55.75 1.96 9.10
CA LEU A 428 56.44 2.98 9.89
C LEU A 428 57.03 2.29 11.12
N ASP A 429 58.35 2.14 11.07
CA ASP A 429 59.19 1.69 12.16
C ASP A 429 59.04 2.65 13.35
N LYS A 430 58.46 2.17 14.45
CA LYS A 430 58.44 2.88 15.75
C LYS A 430 59.13 2.01 16.79
N THR A 431 60.46 2.00 16.70
CA THR A 431 61.34 1.65 17.82
C THR A 431 61.71 2.92 18.58
N VAL A 432 60.95 3.25 19.63
CA VAL A 432 61.45 4.12 20.73
C VAL A 432 61.00 3.52 22.06
N ALA A 433 61.91 3.56 23.01
CA ALA A 433 62.02 2.75 24.20
C ALA A 433 61.14 3.16 25.38
N ARG A 434 61.03 2.20 26.33
CA ARG A 434 60.83 2.35 27.80
C ARG A 434 59.44 2.85 28.25
N THR A 435 58.80 2.34 29.31
CA THR A 435 59.34 1.82 30.58
C THR A 435 58.29 0.98 31.32
N ARG A 436 58.77 0.06 32.16
CA ARG A 436 58.02 -0.73 33.16
C ARG A 436 57.33 0.15 34.23
N SER A 437 56.10 -0.22 34.59
CA SER A 437 55.57 -0.25 35.98
C SER A 437 54.30 -1.13 35.96
N SER A 438 54.34 -2.40 36.36
CA SER A 438 54.02 -2.92 37.70
C SER A 438 52.74 -2.37 38.33
N GLY A 439 51.73 -3.23 38.50
CA GLY A 439 50.69 -3.07 39.52
C GLY A 439 49.32 -3.65 39.15
N GLU A 440 48.93 -4.72 39.87
CA GLU A 440 47.55 -5.13 40.23
C GLU A 440 46.66 -5.69 39.08
N LEU A 441 46.33 -6.98 38.99
CA LEU A 441 45.67 -7.93 39.91
C LEU A 441 44.25 -7.51 40.33
N ARG A 442 43.23 -7.91 39.54
CA ARG A 442 41.96 -8.48 40.06
C ARG A 442 41.04 -9.03 38.95
N ASP A 443 40.71 -10.30 39.12
CA ASP A 443 39.41 -10.97 39.04
C ASP A 443 38.56 -10.89 37.75
N THR A 444 38.67 -12.01 37.03
CA THR A 444 37.63 -12.81 36.38
C THR A 444 36.17 -12.51 36.76
N ALA A 445 35.34 -12.24 35.74
CA ALA A 445 34.02 -12.87 35.59
C ALA A 445 33.54 -12.75 34.13
N ASP A 446 33.43 -13.91 33.49
CA ASP A 446 32.70 -14.17 32.25
C ASP A 446 31.28 -13.60 32.28
N PHE A 447 30.84 -13.01 31.16
CA PHE A 447 29.47 -13.17 30.66
C PHE A 447 29.44 -12.95 29.14
N ASP A 448 29.79 -14.02 28.42
CA ASP A 448 29.38 -14.25 27.04
C ASP A 448 27.94 -14.78 27.04
N THR A 449 26.97 -13.96 26.62
CA THR A 449 25.65 -14.45 26.15
C THR A 449 25.07 -13.45 25.15
N VAL A 450 25.59 -13.46 23.92
CA VAL A 450 24.91 -12.85 22.79
C VAL A 450 23.83 -13.81 22.30
N PHE A 451 22.59 -13.48 22.59
CA PHE A 451 21.38 -14.16 22.11
C PHE A 451 21.34 -14.18 20.58
N ARG A 452 21.51 -15.37 19.98
CA ARG A 452 21.00 -15.68 18.64
C ARG A 452 19.51 -15.98 18.74
N GLY A 453 18.67 -15.07 18.27
CA GLY A 453 17.26 -15.38 17.99
C GLY A 453 17.13 -16.33 16.78
N PRO A 454 16.13 -17.21 16.75
CA PRO A 454 15.94 -18.14 15.64
C PRO A 454 15.37 -17.42 14.42
N SER A 455 15.91 -17.81 13.27
CA SER A 455 15.46 -17.48 11.92
C SER A 455 14.01 -17.88 11.70
N ILE A 456 13.13 -16.88 11.50
CA ILE A 456 11.76 -17.09 11.06
C ILE A 456 11.77 -17.56 9.61
N THR A 457 11.29 -18.78 9.42
CA THR A 457 10.96 -19.38 8.12
C THR A 457 9.93 -18.53 7.37
N ARG A 458 10.31 -18.04 6.19
CA ARG A 458 9.45 -17.24 5.30
C ARG A 458 8.93 -18.07 4.13
N LEU A 459 7.63 -18.35 4.10
CA LEU A 459 6.70 -18.35 2.94
C LEU A 459 5.26 -18.43 3.50
N PRO A 460 4.24 -17.78 2.89
CA PRO A 460 4.11 -17.59 1.45
C PRO A 460 3.86 -16.14 0.98
N LEU A 461 4.85 -15.58 0.27
CA LEU A 461 4.74 -14.32 -0.51
C LEU A 461 4.06 -14.50 -1.88
N LEU A 462 3.73 -15.74 -2.28
CA LEU A 462 3.06 -16.07 -3.54
C LEU A 462 1.54 -15.77 -3.55
N LYS A 463 0.90 -15.62 -2.38
CA LYS A 463 -0.57 -15.44 -2.29
C LYS A 463 -1.07 -14.04 -2.67
N ILE A 464 -0.24 -12.99 -2.53
CA ILE A 464 -0.66 -11.61 -2.84
C ILE A 464 -0.56 -11.33 -4.35
N LYS A 465 0.52 -11.78 -5.03
CA LYS A 465 0.59 -11.77 -6.50
C LYS A 465 -0.52 -12.62 -7.14
N ALA A 466 -0.93 -13.72 -6.49
CA ALA A 466 -2.06 -14.52 -6.93
C ALA A 466 -3.42 -13.81 -6.79
N MET A 467 -3.57 -12.88 -5.86
CA MET A 467 -4.84 -12.17 -5.59
C MET A 467 -5.08 -11.02 -6.58
N THR A 468 -4.03 -10.29 -6.96
CA THR A 468 -4.08 -9.32 -8.08
C THR A 468 -4.28 -10.05 -9.41
N ARG A 469 -3.61 -11.20 -9.60
CA ARG A 469 -3.89 -12.10 -10.75
C ARG A 469 -5.29 -12.68 -10.72
N ALA A 470 -5.90 -12.94 -9.56
CA ALA A 470 -7.27 -13.45 -9.43
C ALA A 470 -8.33 -12.39 -9.77
N MET A 471 -8.11 -11.12 -9.42
CA MET A 471 -8.95 -10.02 -9.93
C MET A 471 -8.80 -9.85 -11.44
N ASN A 472 -7.60 -10.01 -11.99
CA ASN A 472 -7.36 -9.97 -13.43
C ASN A 472 -7.98 -11.18 -14.16
N ILE A 473 -7.97 -12.36 -13.53
CA ILE A 473 -8.64 -13.57 -14.01
C ILE A 473 -10.16 -13.43 -13.92
N LEU A 474 -10.73 -12.76 -12.91
CA LEU A 474 -12.17 -12.50 -12.84
C LEU A 474 -12.65 -11.54 -13.94
N VAL A 475 -11.87 -10.51 -14.25
CA VAL A 475 -12.12 -9.62 -15.40
C VAL A 475 -11.97 -10.42 -16.70
N LEU A 476 -10.88 -11.17 -16.88
CA LEU A 476 -10.66 -12.00 -18.09
C LEU A 476 -11.66 -13.17 -18.24
N ILE A 477 -12.16 -13.77 -17.15
CA ILE A 477 -13.21 -14.80 -17.16
C ILE A 477 -14.55 -14.17 -17.54
N HIS A 478 -14.87 -12.96 -17.07
CA HIS A 478 -16.04 -12.24 -17.55
C HIS A 478 -15.92 -11.88 -19.04
N PHE A 479 -14.73 -11.51 -19.52
CA PHE A 479 -14.46 -11.28 -20.95
C PHE A 479 -14.52 -12.57 -21.79
N SER A 480 -14.00 -13.70 -21.29
CA SER A 480 -13.98 -14.99 -22.00
C SER A 480 -15.34 -15.69 -22.02
N ALA A 481 -16.20 -15.44 -21.02
CA ALA A 481 -17.59 -15.94 -20.98
C ALA A 481 -18.55 -15.11 -21.85
N LEU A 482 -18.12 -13.96 -22.37
CA LEU A 482 -18.87 -13.14 -23.33
C LEU A 482 -18.48 -13.44 -24.80
N LEU A 483 -17.36 -14.13 -25.02
CA LEU A 483 -16.84 -14.51 -26.35
C LEU A 483 -17.20 -15.97 -26.76
N HIS A 484 -17.87 -16.72 -25.88
CA HIS A 484 -18.47 -18.03 -26.13
C HIS A 484 -19.98 -17.94 -25.93
#